data_AF-A0A6N9QHN0-F1
#
_entry.id   AF-A0A6N9QHN0-F1
#
_cell.length_a   1.000
_cell.length_b   1.000
_cell.length_c   1.000
_cell.angle_alpha   90.00
_cell.angle_beta   90.00
_cell.angle_gamma   90.00
#
_symmetry.space_group_name_H-M   'P 1'
#
loop_
_entity.id
_entity.type
_entity.pdbx_description
1 polymer ?
#
loop_
_entity_poly.entity_id
_entity_poly.type
_entity_poly.pdbx_seq_one_letter_code
_entity_poly.pdbx_strand_id
1 'polypeptide(L)'
;MRRCDMTASLQRELDFIINAMEDGIYIADEQGIFIAINDVAAQLEGISPEMFIGKHASALVNPDLLDEDEVITLKVLKTKDVVHQYKESHNGRKIMVTGTPIFKDNILFRILIQERDITAITNLQQELDSLTRIKESIENELAILTKRSCLSSKLIYKSNQMDKIV
;
A
#
# COMPACT_ATOMS: atom_id res chain seq x y z
N MET A 1 -18.03 7.33 40.83
CA MET A 1 -18.68 7.91 39.64
C MET A 1 -17.68 8.48 38.62
N ARG A 2 -16.77 9.41 38.96
CA ARG A 2 -15.89 10.10 37.97
C ARG A 2 -14.98 9.25 37.05
N ARG A 3 -14.57 8.02 37.43
CA ARG A 3 -13.70 7.17 36.58
C ARG A 3 -14.45 6.48 35.43
N CYS A 4 -15.72 6.14 35.59
CA CYS A 4 -16.53 5.55 34.51
C CYS A 4 -16.87 6.56 33.41
N ASP A 5 -17.11 7.82 33.79
CA ASP A 5 -17.48 8.87 32.83
C ASP A 5 -16.31 9.19 31.88
N MET A 6 -15.08 9.20 32.40
CA MET A 6 -13.88 9.46 31.60
C MET A 6 -13.55 8.32 30.63
N THR A 7 -13.68 7.06 31.05
CA THR A 7 -13.45 5.91 30.16
C THR A 7 -14.48 5.85 29.04
N ALA A 8 -15.76 6.12 29.35
CA ALA A 8 -16.83 6.15 28.35
C ALA A 8 -16.73 7.37 27.40
N SER A 9 -16.14 8.47 27.86
CA SER A 9 -15.85 9.63 27.00
C SER A 9 -14.72 9.33 26.03
N LEU A 10 -13.62 8.77 26.53
CA LEU A 10 -12.45 8.44 25.71
C LEU A 10 -12.77 7.37 24.66
N GLN A 11 -13.55 6.35 25.04
CA GLN A 11 -13.97 5.32 24.11
C GLN A 11 -14.80 5.90 22.95
N ARG A 12 -15.75 6.79 23.25
CA ARG A 12 -16.52 7.49 22.21
C ARG A 12 -15.64 8.36 21.31
N GLU A 13 -14.68 9.07 21.89
CA GLU A 13 -13.75 9.89 21.12
C GLU A 13 -12.93 9.04 20.13
N LEU A 14 -12.45 7.86 20.58
CA LEU A 14 -11.75 6.91 19.71
C LEU A 14 -12.66 6.38 18.60
N ASP A 15 -13.92 6.06 18.90
CA ASP A 15 -14.87 5.61 17.88
C ASP A 15 -15.09 6.68 16.80
N PHE A 16 -15.23 7.95 17.20
CA PHE A 16 -15.35 9.06 16.24
C PHE A 16 -14.09 9.24 15.39
N ILE A 17 -12.90 9.12 15.99
CA ILE A 17 -11.63 9.23 15.26
C ILE A 17 -11.51 8.10 14.24
N ILE A 18 -11.80 6.86 14.63
CA ILE A 18 -11.73 5.68 13.76
C ILE A 18 -12.73 5.78 12.59
N ASN A 19 -13.93 6.30 12.83
CA ASN A 19 -14.94 6.50 11.79
C ASN A 19 -14.67 7.72 10.90
N ALA A 20 -13.84 8.67 11.33
CA ALA A 20 -13.41 9.80 10.51
C ALA A 20 -12.30 9.43 9.51
N MET A 21 -11.68 8.26 9.65
CA MET A 21 -10.66 7.77 8.71
C MET A 21 -11.32 7.33 7.40
N GLU A 22 -10.67 7.62 6.27
CA GLU A 22 -11.13 7.21 4.93
C GLU A 22 -10.87 5.74 4.61
N ASP A 23 -10.12 5.05 5.48
CA ASP A 23 -9.74 3.66 5.32
C ASP A 23 -10.72 2.73 6.03
N GLY A 24 -10.95 1.55 5.46
CA GLY A 24 -11.65 0.47 6.16
C GLY A 24 -10.79 -0.07 7.28
N ILE A 25 -11.32 -0.14 8.50
CA ILE A 25 -10.60 -0.60 9.68
C ILE A 25 -11.33 -1.76 10.32
N TYR A 26 -10.58 -2.82 10.60
CA TYR A 26 -11.02 -3.97 11.36
C TYR A 26 -10.02 -4.23 12.49
N ILE A 27 -10.52 -4.62 13.66
CA ILE A 27 -9.70 -5.02 14.79
C ILE A 27 -10.07 -6.44 15.16
N ALA A 28 -9.07 -7.31 15.23
CA ALA A 28 -9.21 -8.66 15.77
C ALA A 28 -8.43 -8.82 17.08
N ASP A 29 -8.89 -9.75 17.91
CA ASP A 29 -8.16 -10.20 19.08
C ASP A 29 -6.95 -11.08 18.71
N GLU A 30 -6.24 -11.55 19.73
CA GLU A 30 -5.04 -12.34 19.56
C GLU A 30 -5.29 -13.76 19.02
N GLN A 31 -6.55 -14.22 19.01
CA GLN A 31 -6.98 -15.45 18.34
C GLN A 31 -7.49 -15.20 16.92
N GLY A 32 -7.66 -13.95 16.47
CA GLY A 32 -8.19 -13.62 15.16
C GLY A 32 -9.72 -13.52 15.10
N ILE A 33 -10.38 -13.31 16.23
CA ILE A 33 -11.81 -13.00 16.29
C ILE A 33 -11.99 -11.49 16.15
N PHE A 34 -12.84 -11.05 15.23
CA PHE A 34 -13.09 -9.62 15.03
C PHE A 34 -13.87 -9.03 16.22
N ILE A 35 -13.38 -7.91 16.75
CA ILE A 35 -13.93 -7.21 17.92
C ILE A 35 -14.43 -5.79 17.59
N ALA A 36 -13.96 -5.20 16.48
CA ALA A 36 -14.42 -3.90 16.02
C ALA A 36 -14.26 -3.77 14.50
N ILE A 37 -15.13 -2.96 13.91
CA ILE A 37 -15.12 -2.57 12.50
C ILE A 37 -15.63 -1.13 12.41
N ASN A 38 -15.01 -0.31 11.56
CA ASN A 38 -15.48 1.05 11.33
C ASN A 38 -16.56 1.11 10.24
N ASP A 39 -17.25 2.25 10.13
CA ASP A 39 -18.34 2.43 9.17
C ASP A 39 -17.86 2.28 7.72
N VAL A 40 -16.63 2.72 7.42
CA VAL A 40 -16.04 2.64 6.08
C VAL A 40 -15.82 1.18 5.67
N ALA A 41 -15.26 0.34 6.54
CA ALA A 41 -15.08 -1.08 6.27
C ALA A 41 -16.42 -1.79 6.01
N ALA A 42 -17.44 -1.50 6.82
CA ALA A 42 -18.77 -2.07 6.62
C ALA A 42 -19.39 -1.66 5.27
N GLN A 43 -19.16 -0.41 4.83
CA GLN A 43 -19.60 0.06 3.51
C GLN A 43 -18.84 -0.58 2.36
N LEU A 44 -17.53 -0.83 2.51
CA LEU A 44 -16.71 -1.47 1.49
C LEU A 44 -17.15 -2.91 1.24
N GLU A 45 -17.43 -3.66 2.30
CA GLU A 45 -17.90 -5.05 2.22
C GLU A 45 -19.39 -5.15 1.84
N GLY A 46 -20.18 -4.09 2.06
CA GLY A 46 -21.62 -4.09 1.80
C GLY A 46 -22.40 -5.01 2.75
N ILE A 47 -21.83 -5.34 3.91
CA ILE A 47 -22.35 -6.29 4.89
C ILE A 47 -22.48 -5.59 6.26
N SER A 48 -23.47 -6.00 7.05
CA SER A 48 -23.63 -5.50 8.43
C SER A 48 -22.38 -5.81 9.28
N PRO A 49 -21.89 -4.86 10.10
CA PRO A 49 -20.83 -5.09 11.10
C PRO A 49 -21.01 -6.38 11.92
N GLU A 50 -22.26 -6.72 12.25
CA GLU A 50 -22.66 -7.87 13.07
C GLU A 50 -22.25 -9.21 12.46
N MET A 51 -22.03 -9.26 11.14
CA MET A 51 -21.57 -10.46 10.46
C MET A 51 -20.08 -10.73 10.69
N PHE A 52 -19.30 -9.71 11.05
CA PHE A 52 -17.88 -9.81 11.36
C PHE A 52 -17.65 -9.96 12.86
N ILE A 53 -18.31 -9.14 13.68
CA ILE A 53 -18.06 -9.10 15.13
C ILE A 53 -18.33 -10.47 15.77
N GLY A 54 -17.35 -10.96 16.54
CA GLY A 54 -17.41 -12.25 17.21
C GLY A 54 -17.16 -13.45 16.29
N LYS A 55 -16.88 -13.25 15.01
CA LYS A 55 -16.47 -14.32 14.09
C LYS A 55 -14.95 -14.42 14.02
N HIS A 56 -14.47 -15.66 14.00
CA HIS A 56 -13.07 -15.95 13.74
C HIS A 56 -12.76 -15.70 12.26
N ALA A 57 -11.56 -15.20 11.96
CA ALA A 57 -11.14 -14.88 10.60
C ALA A 57 -11.23 -16.06 9.61
N SER A 58 -11.10 -17.30 10.09
CA SER A 58 -11.31 -18.49 9.26
C SER A 58 -12.74 -18.66 8.74
N ALA A 59 -13.73 -18.01 9.35
CA ALA A 59 -15.10 -18.01 8.84
C ALA A 59 -15.25 -17.20 7.54
N LEU A 60 -14.26 -16.35 7.22
CA LEU A 60 -14.18 -15.64 5.94
C LEU A 60 -13.55 -16.50 4.84
N VAL A 61 -12.89 -17.60 5.20
CA VAL A 61 -12.37 -18.57 4.22
C VAL A 61 -13.57 -19.26 3.59
N ASN A 62 -13.75 -19.06 2.30
CA ASN A 62 -14.79 -19.73 1.53
C ASN A 62 -14.10 -20.57 0.46
N PRO A 63 -14.30 -21.91 0.45
CA PRO A 63 -13.62 -22.80 -0.49
C PRO A 63 -13.84 -22.47 -1.97
N ASP A 64 -14.84 -21.66 -2.31
CA ASP A 64 -15.14 -21.24 -3.68
C ASP A 64 -14.67 -19.80 -4.01
N LEU A 65 -14.20 -19.01 -3.02
CA LEU A 65 -14.00 -17.55 -3.18
C LEU A 65 -12.78 -16.95 -2.48
N LEU A 66 -12.36 -17.47 -1.33
CA LEU A 66 -11.30 -16.90 -0.50
C LEU A 66 -10.47 -18.01 0.11
N ASP A 67 -9.24 -18.17 -0.40
CA ASP A 67 -8.27 -19.10 0.18
C ASP A 67 -7.81 -18.62 1.57
N GLU A 68 -7.28 -19.54 2.38
CA GLU A 68 -6.74 -19.20 3.72
C GLU A 68 -5.64 -18.13 3.63
N ASP A 69 -4.89 -18.13 2.54
CA ASP A 69 -3.86 -17.12 2.25
C ASP A 69 -4.45 -15.77 1.84
N GLU A 70 -5.73 -15.67 1.52
CA GLU A 70 -6.36 -14.38 1.19
C GLU A 70 -6.93 -13.66 2.41
N VAL A 71 -6.97 -14.37 3.55
CA VAL A 71 -7.37 -13.82 4.84
C VAL A 71 -6.15 -13.27 5.57
N ILE A 72 -5.95 -11.96 5.45
CA ILE A 72 -4.76 -11.27 6.00
C ILE A 72 -4.61 -11.46 7.52
N THR A 73 -5.72 -11.55 8.26
CA THR A 73 -5.71 -11.79 9.71
C THR A 73 -5.04 -13.12 10.06
N LEU A 74 -5.30 -14.19 9.28
CA LEU A 74 -4.67 -15.49 9.48
C LEU A 74 -3.19 -15.45 9.14
N LYS A 75 -2.81 -14.71 8.09
CA LYS A 75 -1.40 -14.48 7.74
C LYS A 75 -0.65 -13.78 8.87
N VAL A 76 -1.19 -12.68 9.41
CA VAL A 76 -0.61 -11.98 10.56
C VAL A 76 -0.53 -12.87 11.80
N LEU A 77 -1.53 -13.73 12.03
CA LEU A 77 -1.48 -14.68 13.15
C LEU A 77 -0.34 -15.70 13.00
N LYS A 78 -0.08 -16.16 11.77
CA LYS A 78 0.99 -17.12 11.45
C LYS A 78 2.37 -16.47 11.49
N THR A 79 2.54 -15.30 10.86
CA THR A 79 3.84 -14.61 10.74
C THR A 79 4.22 -13.83 11.99
N LYS A 80 3.22 -13.35 12.74
CA LYS A 80 3.40 -12.35 13.81
C LYS A 80 4.13 -11.09 13.35
N ASP A 81 4.03 -10.77 12.07
CA ASP A 81 4.66 -9.62 11.44
C ASP A 81 3.64 -8.84 10.59
N VAL A 82 4.00 -7.63 10.18
CA VAL A 82 3.19 -6.81 9.28
C VAL A 82 3.07 -7.50 7.93
N VAL A 83 1.84 -7.63 7.45
CA VAL A 83 1.54 -8.24 6.15
C VAL A 83 0.85 -7.22 5.27
N HIS A 84 1.31 -7.10 4.03
CA HIS A 84 0.68 -6.26 3.01
C HIS A 84 0.13 -7.16 1.90
N GLN A 85 -1.09 -6.87 1.46
CA GLN A 85 -1.72 -7.58 0.36
C GLN A 85 -2.42 -6.58 -0.56
N TYR A 86 -2.09 -6.66 -1.84
CA TYR A 86 -2.78 -5.92 -2.87
C TYR A 86 -4.02 -6.69 -3.33
N LYS A 87 -5.15 -5.98 -3.46
CA LYS A 87 -6.40 -6.49 -4.01
C LYS A 87 -6.95 -5.52 -5.04
N GLU A 88 -7.57 -6.05 -6.09
CA GLU A 88 -8.31 -5.23 -7.05
C GLU A 88 -9.80 -5.40 -6.79
N SER A 89 -10.50 -4.30 -6.56
CA SER A 89 -11.95 -4.31 -6.40
C SER A 89 -12.64 -4.60 -7.74
N HIS A 90 -13.88 -5.08 -7.70
CA HIS A 90 -14.71 -5.32 -8.89
C HIS A 90 -14.87 -4.09 -9.80
N ASN A 91 -14.69 -2.88 -9.26
CA ASN A 91 -14.74 -1.62 -10.01
C ASN A 91 -13.35 -1.15 -10.54
N GLY A 92 -12.32 -2.00 -10.51
CA GLY A 92 -10.96 -1.68 -10.96
C GLY A 92 -10.15 -0.78 -10.02
N ARG A 93 -10.64 -0.60 -8.78
CA ARG A 93 -9.91 0.16 -7.74
C ARG A 93 -8.79 -0.70 -7.16
N LYS A 94 -7.66 -0.06 -6.89
CA LYS A 94 -6.46 -0.68 -6.34
C LYS A 94 -6.49 -0.53 -4.82
N ILE A 95 -6.75 -1.63 -4.11
CA ILE A 95 -6.87 -1.66 -2.65
C ILE A 95 -5.61 -2.26 -2.04
N MET A 96 -5.03 -1.58 -1.07
CA MET A 96 -3.99 -2.10 -0.20
C MET A 96 -4.59 -2.53 1.12
N VAL A 97 -4.51 -3.83 1.42
CA VAL A 97 -4.89 -4.39 2.71
C VAL A 97 -3.61 -4.57 3.52
N THR A 98 -3.55 -3.97 4.72
CA THR A 98 -2.41 -4.10 5.63
C THR A 98 -2.87 -4.66 6.96
N GLY A 99 -2.29 -5.79 7.35
CA GLY A 99 -2.48 -6.41 8.64
C GLY A 99 -1.29 -6.12 9.54
N THR A 100 -1.53 -5.45 10.67
CA THR A 100 -0.49 -5.03 11.62
C THR A 100 -0.74 -5.71 12.98
N PRO A 101 0.17 -6.57 13.46
CA PRO A 101 0.08 -7.10 14.81
C PRO A 101 0.46 -6.02 15.83
N ILE A 102 -0.37 -5.87 16.86
CA ILE A 102 -0.15 -4.97 17.99
C ILE A 102 0.24 -5.83 19.19
N PHE A 103 1.42 -5.60 19.74
CA PHE A 103 1.94 -6.32 20.89
C PHE A 103 1.83 -5.50 22.17
N LYS A 104 1.52 -6.17 23.27
CA LYS A 104 1.59 -5.63 24.63
C LYS A 104 2.42 -6.59 25.46
N ASP A 105 3.47 -6.09 26.12
CA ASP A 105 4.37 -6.91 26.93
C ASP A 105 4.94 -8.12 26.16
N ASN A 106 5.27 -7.91 24.88
CA ASN A 106 5.77 -8.95 23.96
C ASN A 106 4.76 -10.07 23.61
N ILE A 107 3.51 -9.93 24.02
CA ILE A 107 2.40 -10.84 23.71
C ILE A 107 1.53 -10.16 22.66
N LEU A 108 1.09 -10.92 21.64
CA LEU A 108 0.14 -10.40 20.66
C LEU A 108 -1.13 -9.98 21.41
N PHE A 109 -1.48 -8.70 21.30
CA PHE A 109 -2.64 -8.12 21.95
C PHE A 109 -3.79 -7.96 20.96
N ARG A 110 -3.52 -7.38 19.78
CA ARG A 110 -4.55 -7.16 18.75
C ARG A 110 -3.96 -7.30 17.36
N ILE A 111 -4.83 -7.43 16.37
CA ILE A 111 -4.46 -7.30 14.96
C ILE A 111 -5.30 -6.17 14.39
N LEU A 112 -4.63 -5.17 13.79
CA LEU A 112 -5.26 -4.10 13.04
C LEU A 112 -5.23 -4.45 11.56
N ILE A 113 -6.37 -4.46 10.91
CA ILE A 113 -6.49 -4.61 9.46
C ILE A 113 -6.97 -3.29 8.89
N GLN A 114 -6.24 -2.78 7.90
CA GLN A 114 -6.56 -1.53 7.22
C GLN A 114 -6.72 -1.80 5.72
N GLU A 115 -7.81 -1.32 5.15
CA GLU A 115 -8.12 -1.39 3.72
C GLU A 115 -8.13 0.02 3.14
N ARG A 116 -7.16 0.30 2.29
CA ARG A 116 -6.96 1.64 1.73
C ARG A 116 -7.03 1.62 0.22
N ASP A 117 -7.82 2.53 -0.35
CA ASP A 117 -7.78 2.81 -1.78
C ASP A 117 -6.49 3.58 -2.11
N ILE A 118 -5.59 2.91 -2.85
CA ILE A 118 -4.30 3.47 -3.28
C ILE A 118 -4.30 3.77 -4.79
N THR A 119 -5.46 3.80 -5.44
CA THR A 119 -5.59 4.01 -6.90
C THR A 119 -4.94 5.32 -7.33
N ALA A 120 -5.28 6.43 -6.67
CA ALA A 120 -4.70 7.73 -6.99
C ALA A 120 -3.18 7.74 -6.80
N ILE A 121 -2.71 7.18 -5.68
CA ILE A 121 -1.29 7.15 -5.32
C ILE A 121 -0.50 6.31 -6.34
N THR A 122 -0.98 5.11 -6.65
CA THR A 122 -0.30 4.21 -7.59
C THR A 122 -0.33 4.72 -9.02
N ASN A 123 -1.41 5.38 -9.46
CA ASN A 123 -1.46 5.98 -10.79
C ASN A 123 -0.47 7.15 -10.90
N LEU A 124 -0.37 8.01 -9.88
CA LEU A 124 0.62 9.09 -9.84
C LEU A 124 2.06 8.56 -9.81
N GLN A 125 2.32 7.49 -9.04
CA GLN A 125 3.63 6.84 -9.05
C GLN A 125 3.99 6.28 -10.43
N GLN A 126 3.05 5.63 -11.11
CA GLN A 126 3.24 5.12 -12.47
C GLN A 126 3.55 6.25 -13.47
N GLU A 127 2.87 7.38 -13.35
CA GLU A 127 3.14 8.56 -14.19
C GLU A 127 4.54 9.13 -13.93
N LEU A 128 4.93 9.30 -12.66
CA LEU A 128 6.27 9.75 -12.27
C LEU A 128 7.37 8.82 -12.77
N ASP A 129 7.18 7.50 -12.65
CA ASP A 129 8.13 6.50 -13.14
C ASP A 129 8.31 6.60 -14.66
N SER A 130 7.21 6.83 -15.40
CA SER A 130 7.26 7.00 -16.85
C SER A 130 8.03 8.25 -17.26
N LEU A 131 7.80 9.38 -16.59
CA LEU A 131 8.51 10.63 -16.82
C LEU A 131 10.00 10.51 -16.51
N THR A 132 10.34 9.82 -15.41
CA THR A 132 11.73 9.58 -15.01
C THR A 132 12.48 8.76 -16.05
N ARG A 133 11.87 7.67 -16.55
CA ARG A 133 12.45 6.87 -17.64
C ARG A 133 12.66 7.66 -18.93
N ILE A 134 11.70 8.51 -19.30
CA ILE A 134 11.82 9.37 -20.49
C ILE A 134 12.98 10.35 -20.30
N LYS A 135 13.07 10.99 -19.14
CA LYS A 135 14.16 11.92 -18.80
C LYS A 135 15.52 11.23 -18.89
N GLU A 136 15.67 10.05 -18.29
CA GLU A 136 16.90 9.26 -18.35
C GLU A 136 17.28 8.89 -19.80
N SER A 137 16.31 8.53 -20.63
CA SER A 137 16.54 8.25 -22.06
C SER A 137 17.08 9.48 -22.80
N ILE A 138 16.48 10.65 -22.57
CA ILE A 138 16.92 11.91 -23.20
C ILE A 138 18.34 12.27 -22.74
N GLU A 139 18.63 12.17 -21.44
CA GLU A 139 19.96 12.45 -20.90
C GLU A 139 21.03 11.53 -21.49
N ASN A 140 20.71 10.24 -21.67
CA ASN A 140 21.59 9.27 -22.32
C ASN A 140 21.86 9.63 -23.79
N GLU A 141 20.84 10.01 -24.56
CA GLU A 141 21.02 10.46 -25.94
C GLU A 141 21.88 11.72 -26.05
N LEU A 142 21.63 12.71 -25.20
CA LEU A 142 22.43 13.93 -25.13
C LEU A 142 23.91 13.63 -24.78
N ALA A 143 24.15 12.72 -23.85
CA ALA A 143 25.51 12.29 -23.49
C ALA A 143 26.24 11.61 -24.66
N ILE A 144 25.54 10.83 -25.48
CA ILE A 144 26.11 10.21 -26.68
C ILE A 144 26.43 11.26 -27.74
N LEU A 145 25.52 12.19 -28.00
CA LEU A 145 25.69 13.24 -29.01
C LEU A 145 26.83 14.20 -28.66
N THR A 146 26.91 14.64 -27.41
CA THR A 146 28.01 15.50 -26.93
C THR A 146 29.37 14.81 -27.04
N LYS A 147 29.46 13.51 -26.71
CA LYS A 147 30.68 12.71 -26.94
C LYS A 147 31.05 12.65 -28.42
N ARG A 148 30.09 12.38 -29.32
CA ARG A 148 30.30 12.33 -30.78
C ARG A 148 30.76 13.68 -31.35
N SER A 149 30.13 14.77 -30.93
CA SER A 149 30.50 16.15 -31.31
C SER A 149 31.92 16.51 -30.83
N CYS A 150 32.28 16.12 -29.61
CA CYS A 150 33.63 16.35 -29.08
C CYS A 150 34.67 15.56 -29.88
N LEU A 151 34.37 14.31 -30.26
CA LEU A 151 35.23 13.48 -31.11
C LEU A 151 35.38 14.05 -32.53
N SER A 152 34.31 14.59 -33.14
CA SER A 152 34.38 15.17 -34.48
C SER A 152 35.12 16.52 -34.51
N SER A 153 34.95 17.37 -33.49
CA SER A 153 35.67 18.65 -33.38
C SER A 153 37.17 18.49 -33.11
N LYS A 154 37.60 17.37 -32.51
CA LYS A 154 39.02 17.01 -32.33
C LYS A 154 39.64 16.30 -33.53
N LEU A 155 38.87 15.94 -34.55
CA LEU A 155 39.38 15.27 -35.75
C LEU A 155 39.93 16.31 -36.75
N ILE A 156 41.09 16.89 -36.46
CA ILE A 156 41.85 17.65 -37.48
C ILE A 156 42.52 16.62 -38.40
N TYR A 157 41.85 16.31 -39.52
CA TYR A 157 42.46 15.46 -40.55
C TYR A 157 43.36 16.31 -41.45
N LYS A 158 44.68 16.13 -41.35
CA LYS A 158 45.64 16.72 -42.30
C LYS A 158 45.69 15.83 -43.56
N SER A 159 45.03 16.26 -44.64
CA SER A 159 45.14 15.61 -45.96
C SER A 159 46.41 16.08 -46.67
N ASN A 160 47.21 15.15 -47.21
CA ASN A 160 48.42 15.45 -47.99
C ASN A 160 48.16 16.30 -49.26
N GLN A 161 46.90 16.43 -49.71
CA GLN A 161 46.55 17.32 -50.82
C GLN A 161 46.40 18.80 -50.39
N MET A 162 46.23 19.11 -49.10
CA MET A 162 46.18 20.50 -48.62
C MET A 162 47.56 21.17 -48.51
N ASP A 163 48.65 20.41 -48.41
CA ASP A 163 50.02 20.95 -48.30
C ASP A 163 50.59 21.47 -49.65
N LYS A 164 49.83 21.39 -50.75
CA LYS A 164 50.27 21.83 -52.09
C LYS A 164 49.62 23.12 -52.60
N ILE A 165 48.90 23.83 -51.74
CA ILE A 165 48.28 25.12 -52.08
C ILE A 165 48.72 26.18 -51.06
N VAL A 166 50.02 26.46 -51.01
CA VAL A 166 50.59 27.70 -50.47
C VAL A 166 51.75 28.10 -51.37
#